data_AF-A0A1J5EDB8-F1
#
_entry.id   AF-A0A1J5EDB8-F1
#
_cell.length_a   1.000
_cell.length_b   1.000
_cell.length_c   1.000
_cell.angle_alpha   90.00
_cell.angle_beta   90.00
_cell.angle_gamma   90.00
#
_symmetry.space_group_name_H-M   'P 1'
#
loop_
_entity.id
_entity.type
_entity.pdbx_description
1 polymer ?
#
loop_
_entity_poly.entity_id
_entity_poly.type
_entity_poly.pdbx_seq_one_letter_code
_entity_poly.pdbx_strand_id
1 'polypeptide(L)'
;MMQNNIKNMKKTKIIFFLILFVSGNCFSQTEPVSEDSVAAKFCFHVDSSDFSSWSLSVYKEVIPLTIGIQTESNYYTGFIHATLVSNVEQLISGKMFASARGNCVCSHAKSCKRTGEMEIDAKYHVYDYFSILYDYGDSLRIKDLFGKVLPLEWDLSFSMGRQKQLLSGTHYVYISGFCTDEQMAQIKELKKGREVKK
;
A
#
# COMPACT_ATOMS: atom_id res chain seq x y z
N MET A 1 67.40 -25.67 12.03
CA MET A 1 66.17 -25.08 12.61
C MET A 1 65.75 -23.93 11.70
N MET A 2 65.05 -24.06 10.58
CA MET A 2 63.83 -24.81 10.22
C MET A 2 62.69 -24.66 11.22
N GLN A 3 61.59 -24.05 10.72
CA GLN A 3 60.25 -23.91 11.31
C GLN A 3 60.10 -22.80 12.36
N ASN A 4 59.11 -21.90 12.36
CA ASN A 4 57.80 -21.93 11.70
C ASN A 4 57.11 -20.55 11.74
N ASN A 5 56.48 -20.21 10.61
CA ASN A 5 55.11 -19.69 10.50
C ASN A 5 54.84 -18.20 10.79
N ILE A 6 55.03 -17.43 9.72
CA ILE A 6 54.10 -16.43 9.20
C ILE A 6 52.65 -16.90 9.44
N LYS A 7 51.96 -16.29 10.39
CA LYS A 7 50.54 -16.54 10.64
C LYS A 7 49.72 -15.35 10.17
N ASN A 8 49.02 -15.60 9.07
CA ASN A 8 47.70 -15.08 8.73
C ASN A 8 47.60 -13.63 8.27
N MET A 9 47.97 -13.45 7.00
CA MET A 9 47.34 -12.48 6.11
C MET A 9 45.80 -12.55 6.21
N LYS A 10 45.22 -11.37 6.32
CA LYS A 10 43.81 -11.01 6.30
C LYS A 10 43.03 -11.85 5.26
N LYS A 11 42.15 -12.75 5.73
CA LYS A 11 41.02 -13.22 4.92
C LYS A 11 39.97 -12.12 4.90
N THR A 12 40.16 -11.13 4.04
CA THR A 12 39.10 -10.22 3.63
C THR A 12 38.06 -11.06 2.91
N LYS A 13 36.96 -11.40 3.57
CA LYS A 13 35.81 -12.03 2.93
C LYS A 13 35.25 -11.01 1.94
N ILE A 14 35.52 -11.21 0.66
CA ILE A 14 34.86 -10.50 -0.42
C ILE A 14 33.40 -10.95 -0.40
N ILE A 15 32.52 -10.08 0.09
CA ILE A 15 31.08 -10.27 0.01
C ILE A 15 30.70 -9.91 -1.44
N PHE A 16 30.33 -10.92 -2.22
CA PHE A 16 29.67 -10.70 -3.50
C PHE A 16 28.28 -10.12 -3.22
N PHE A 17 28.10 -8.82 -3.49
CA PHE A 17 26.77 -8.25 -3.66
C PHE A 17 26.22 -8.74 -4.99
N LEU A 18 25.41 -9.80 -4.96
CA LEU A 18 24.63 -10.22 -6.10
C LEU A 18 23.46 -9.24 -6.25
N ILE A 19 23.68 -8.13 -6.94
CA ILE A 19 22.60 -7.23 -7.34
C ILE A 19 21.85 -7.95 -8.47
N LEU A 20 20.81 -8.69 -8.11
CA LEU A 20 19.77 -9.08 -9.06
C LEU A 20 19.04 -7.80 -9.48
N PHE A 21 19.59 -7.12 -10.49
CA PHE A 21 18.78 -6.29 -11.36
C PHE A 21 17.81 -7.24 -12.06
N VAL A 22 16.66 -7.47 -11.42
CA VAL A 22 15.45 -7.72 -12.21
C VAL A 22 15.24 -6.39 -12.92
N SER A 23 15.81 -6.28 -14.11
CA SER A 23 15.47 -5.23 -15.06
C SER A 23 13.97 -5.30 -15.22
N GLY A 24 13.26 -4.41 -14.50
CA GLY A 24 11.87 -4.13 -14.75
C GLY A 24 11.81 -3.75 -16.22
N ASN A 25 11.28 -4.65 -17.03
CA ASN A 25 11.02 -4.37 -18.42
C ASN A 25 10.12 -3.13 -18.43
N CYS A 26 10.68 -2.05 -18.95
CA CYS A 26 9.96 -0.82 -19.22
C CYS A 26 9.02 -1.12 -20.38
N PHE A 27 7.84 -1.69 -20.10
CA PHE A 27 6.79 -1.83 -21.09
C PHE A 27 6.05 -0.50 -21.23
N SER A 28 6.67 0.40 -21.98
CA SER A 28 5.96 1.47 -22.69
C SER A 28 5.48 0.88 -24.03
N GLN A 29 4.43 0.06 -23.99
CA GLN A 29 3.68 -0.32 -25.19
C GLN A 29 2.20 -0.22 -24.85
N THR A 30 1.53 0.70 -25.54
CA THR A 30 0.09 0.92 -25.49
C THR A 30 -0.61 -0.21 -26.23
N GLU A 31 -0.59 -1.41 -25.66
CA GLU A 31 -1.44 -2.51 -26.09
C GLU A 31 -2.83 -2.37 -25.44
N PRO A 32 -3.92 -2.83 -26.08
CA PRO A 32 -5.22 -2.92 -25.42
C PRO A 32 -5.07 -3.77 -24.15
N VAL A 33 -5.38 -3.16 -23.01
CA VAL A 33 -5.25 -3.71 -21.67
C VAL A 33 -5.92 -5.08 -21.61
N SER A 34 -5.14 -6.16 -21.68
CA SER A 34 -5.65 -7.53 -21.57
C SER A 34 -6.13 -7.77 -20.14
N GLU A 35 -7.13 -8.65 -19.94
CA GLU A 35 -7.60 -9.00 -18.59
C GLU A 35 -6.47 -9.50 -17.66
N ASP A 36 -5.39 -10.04 -18.24
CA ASP A 36 -4.20 -10.52 -17.52
C ASP A 36 -3.38 -9.39 -16.86
N SER A 37 -3.63 -8.12 -17.24
CA SER A 37 -2.95 -6.94 -16.69
C SER A 37 -3.69 -6.28 -15.51
N VAL A 38 -4.88 -6.79 -15.16
CA VAL A 38 -5.68 -6.24 -14.05
C VAL A 38 -5.05 -6.62 -12.71
N ALA A 39 -4.53 -5.62 -11.99
CA ALA A 39 -3.87 -5.81 -10.70
C ALA A 39 -4.87 -6.06 -9.55
N ALA A 40 -6.06 -5.46 -9.63
CA ALA A 40 -7.09 -5.60 -8.61
C ALA A 40 -8.49 -5.31 -9.19
N LYS A 41 -9.51 -5.88 -8.54
CA LYS A 41 -10.92 -5.67 -8.89
C LYS A 41 -11.65 -4.94 -7.76
N PHE A 42 -12.40 -3.91 -8.15
CA PHE A 42 -13.08 -2.98 -7.26
C PHE A 42 -14.59 -2.99 -7.52
N CYS A 43 -15.35 -2.63 -6.49
CA CYS A 43 -16.78 -2.38 -6.60
C CYS A 43 -17.19 -1.20 -5.70
N PHE A 44 -18.31 -0.58 -6.04
CA PHE A 44 -18.90 0.53 -5.31
C PHE A 44 -19.88 0.05 -4.25
N HIS A 45 -19.76 0.58 -3.04
CA HIS A 45 -20.77 0.45 -2.00
C HIS A 45 -20.96 1.78 -1.28
N VAL A 46 -22.09 1.96 -0.61
CA VAL A 46 -22.30 3.12 0.25
C VAL A 46 -21.30 3.07 1.40
N ASP A 47 -20.62 4.18 1.69
CA ASP A 47 -19.74 4.26 2.85
C ASP A 47 -20.57 4.19 4.13
N SER A 48 -20.32 3.18 4.96
CA SER A 48 -21.04 2.96 6.22
C SER A 48 -20.75 4.01 7.29
N SER A 49 -19.71 4.84 7.12
CA SER A 49 -19.31 5.85 8.10
C SER A 49 -20.01 7.19 7.94
N ASP A 50 -20.34 7.58 6.71
CA ASP A 50 -20.95 8.90 6.39
C ASP A 50 -22.27 8.77 5.62
N PHE A 51 -22.57 7.61 5.00
CA PHE A 51 -23.75 7.34 4.14
C PHE A 51 -24.01 8.35 2.99
N SER A 52 -23.19 9.40 2.90
CA SER A 52 -23.24 10.51 1.96
C SER A 52 -22.23 10.36 0.82
N SER A 53 -21.52 9.23 0.77
CA SER A 53 -20.51 8.95 -0.24
C SER A 53 -20.57 7.51 -0.75
N TRP A 54 -20.17 7.34 -2.01
CA TRP A 54 -19.86 6.05 -2.60
C TRP A 54 -18.38 5.74 -2.37
N SER A 55 -18.11 4.57 -1.80
CA SER A 55 -16.76 4.05 -1.59
C SER A 55 -16.43 3.02 -2.66
N LEU A 56 -15.29 3.21 -3.34
CA LEU A 56 -14.73 2.25 -4.27
C LEU A 56 -13.72 1.36 -3.52
N SER A 57 -14.11 0.12 -3.24
CA SER A 57 -13.33 -0.82 -2.43
C SER A 57 -12.83 -2.01 -3.25
N VAL A 58 -11.62 -2.49 -2.93
CA VAL A 58 -11.08 -3.73 -3.50
C VAL A 58 -11.80 -4.95 -2.92
N TYR A 59 -12.31 -5.83 -3.78
CA TYR A 59 -12.88 -7.11 -3.36
C TYR A 59 -12.02 -8.31 -3.78
N LYS A 60 -11.09 -8.11 -4.73
CA LYS A 60 -10.12 -9.12 -5.16
C LYS A 60 -8.81 -8.48 -5.58
N GLU A 61 -7.71 -8.88 -4.94
CA GLU A 61 -6.36 -8.58 -5.40
C GLU A 61 -5.90 -9.69 -6.33
N VAL A 62 -5.54 -9.34 -7.57
CA VAL A 62 -4.98 -10.29 -8.55
C VAL A 62 -3.45 -10.27 -8.43
N ILE A 63 -2.89 -9.08 -8.35
CA ILE A 63 -1.46 -8.83 -8.09
C ILE A 63 -1.37 -8.09 -6.74
N PRO A 64 -0.90 -8.76 -5.67
CA PRO A 64 -0.82 -8.14 -4.35
C PRO A 64 0.26 -7.06 -4.33
N LEU A 65 -0.08 -5.90 -3.77
CA LEU A 65 0.87 -4.82 -3.50
C LEU A 65 1.11 -4.73 -2.00
N THR A 66 2.29 -5.18 -1.59
CA THR A 66 2.68 -5.24 -0.18
C THR A 66 3.96 -4.47 0.04
N ILE A 67 4.01 -3.71 1.14
CA ILE A 67 5.19 -2.94 1.52
C ILE A 67 5.66 -3.43 2.88
N GLY A 68 6.93 -3.80 2.96
CA GLY A 68 7.59 -4.13 4.21
C GLY A 68 8.36 -2.93 4.73
N ILE A 69 8.15 -2.58 6.01
CA ILE A 69 8.99 -1.58 6.68
C ILE A 69 9.86 -2.33 7.68
N GLN A 70 11.17 -2.34 7.42
CA GLN A 70 12.18 -2.86 8.33
C GLN A 70 13.00 -1.68 8.87
N THR A 71 12.92 -1.45 10.18
CA THR A 71 13.62 -0.35 10.84
C THR A 71 13.99 -0.76 12.26
N GLU A 72 15.22 -0.42 12.67
CA GLU A 72 15.76 -0.84 13.96
C GLU A 72 15.38 0.12 15.10
N SER A 73 15.13 1.42 14.85
CA SER A 73 14.74 2.34 15.94
C SER A 73 14.31 3.77 15.55
N ASN A 74 14.04 4.08 14.27
CA ASN A 74 13.79 5.47 13.85
C ASN A 74 12.31 5.83 13.82
N TYR A 75 12.00 7.09 14.16
CA TYR A 75 10.71 7.70 13.84
C TYR A 75 10.46 7.64 12.34
N TYR A 76 9.30 7.10 11.97
CA TYR A 76 8.89 7.08 10.57
C TYR A 76 7.42 7.44 10.42
N THR A 77 7.10 7.97 9.25
CA THR A 77 5.75 8.26 8.79
C THR A 77 5.61 7.82 7.33
N GLY A 78 4.57 7.04 7.05
CA GLY A 78 4.18 6.61 5.72
C GLY A 78 2.79 7.15 5.39
N PHE A 79 2.71 7.90 4.30
CA PHE A 79 1.45 8.32 3.69
C PHE A 79 1.33 7.68 2.31
N ILE A 80 0.13 7.23 1.98
CA ILE A 80 -0.15 6.68 0.67
C ILE A 80 -1.38 7.35 0.09
N HIS A 81 -1.29 7.63 -1.20
CA HIS A 81 -2.33 8.27 -1.97
C HIS A 81 -2.48 7.54 -3.29
N ALA A 82 -3.71 7.51 -3.79
CA ALA A 82 -4.03 6.95 -5.10
C ALA A 82 -4.92 7.90 -5.89
N THR A 83 -4.95 7.77 -7.20
CA THR A 83 -5.88 8.49 -8.05
C THR A 83 -6.36 7.56 -9.14
N LEU A 84 -7.67 7.38 -9.21
CA LEU A 84 -8.28 6.69 -10.33
C LEU A 84 -8.34 7.67 -11.50
N VAL A 85 -7.54 7.43 -12.53
CA VAL A 85 -7.52 8.25 -13.74
C VAL A 85 -8.80 7.99 -14.53
N SER A 86 -9.78 8.88 -14.35
CA SER A 86 -11.10 8.74 -14.95
C SER A 86 -11.71 10.11 -15.26
N ASN A 87 -12.86 10.10 -15.93
CA ASN A 87 -13.67 11.30 -16.21
C ASN A 87 -14.58 11.70 -15.03
N VAL A 88 -14.51 10.98 -13.91
CA VAL A 88 -15.29 11.23 -12.70
C VAL A 88 -14.35 11.67 -11.59
N GLU A 89 -14.63 12.81 -11.00
CA GLU A 89 -13.81 13.38 -9.94
C GLU A 89 -14.02 12.62 -8.62
N GLN A 90 -12.93 12.36 -7.92
CA GLN A 90 -12.90 11.66 -6.63
C GLN A 90 -12.67 12.66 -5.49
N LEU A 91 -13.29 12.43 -4.34
CA LEU A 91 -13.23 13.33 -3.17
C LEU A 91 -11.99 13.09 -2.30
N ILE A 92 -11.69 11.82 -2.04
CA ILE A 92 -10.61 11.35 -1.17
C ILE A 92 -10.05 10.11 -1.82
N SER A 93 -8.76 9.84 -1.61
CA SER A 93 -8.11 8.65 -2.18
C SER A 93 -6.84 8.19 -1.46
N GLY A 94 -6.48 8.80 -0.35
CA GLY A 94 -5.27 8.47 0.41
C GLY A 94 -5.47 8.47 1.91
N LYS A 95 -4.60 7.74 2.63
CA LYS A 95 -4.57 7.64 4.10
C LYS A 95 -3.13 7.50 4.61
N MET A 96 -2.94 7.85 5.89
CA MET A 96 -1.74 7.44 6.61
C MET A 96 -1.78 5.93 6.83
N PHE A 97 -0.77 5.20 6.36
CA PHE A 97 -0.74 3.75 6.49
C PHE A 97 0.21 3.26 7.58
N ALA A 98 1.22 4.07 7.94
CA ALA A 98 2.18 3.73 8.96
C ALA A 98 2.69 4.97 9.71
N SER A 99 2.83 4.88 11.03
CA SER A 99 3.50 5.91 11.82
C SER A 99 4.07 5.29 13.09
N ALA A 100 5.34 5.56 13.41
CA ALA A 100 5.93 5.16 14.68
C ALA A 100 6.44 6.38 15.45
N ARG A 101 6.00 6.50 16.72
CA ARG A 101 6.59 7.40 17.72
C ARG A 101 7.49 6.61 18.65
N GLY A 102 8.80 6.69 18.45
CA GLY A 102 9.79 6.20 19.39
C GLY A 102 10.10 7.23 20.49
N ASN A 103 9.12 7.53 21.37
CA ASN A 103 9.29 7.92 22.78
C ASN A 103 7.99 8.51 23.36
N CYS A 104 7.58 8.00 24.52
CA CYS A 104 6.63 8.68 25.39
C CYS A 104 7.10 10.10 25.69
N VAL A 105 6.33 11.12 25.34
CA VAL A 105 6.41 12.41 26.03
C VAL A 105 5.52 12.29 27.26
N CYS A 106 6.09 11.83 28.37
CA CYS A 106 5.46 11.94 29.68
C CYS A 106 5.53 13.41 30.11
N SER A 107 4.59 14.24 29.68
CA SER A 107 4.28 15.44 30.46
C SER A 107 3.75 14.97 31.81
N HIS A 108 4.28 15.54 32.90
CA HIS A 108 3.99 15.17 34.29
C HIS A 108 2.49 15.20 34.62
N ALA A 109 1.74 14.15 34.29
CA ALA A 109 0.45 13.77 34.89
C ALA A 109 -0.08 12.50 34.20
N LYS A 110 0.01 11.38 34.91
CA LYS A 110 -0.85 10.18 34.85
C LYS A 110 -1.79 10.04 33.63
N SER A 111 -1.25 9.56 32.50
CA SER A 111 -1.82 8.51 31.62
C SER A 111 -1.25 8.63 30.21
N CYS A 112 -0.03 8.10 29.99
CA CYS A 112 0.45 7.84 28.64
C CYS A 112 -0.36 6.68 28.06
N LYS A 113 -1.40 6.97 27.26
CA LYS A 113 -1.92 5.96 26.33
C LYS A 113 -0.87 5.78 25.23
N ARG A 114 -0.21 4.61 25.22
CA ARG A 114 0.59 4.16 24.06
C ARG A 114 -0.33 4.11 22.85
N THR A 115 -0.19 5.04 21.93
CA THR A 115 -0.80 4.92 20.61
C THR A 115 0.13 4.02 19.78
N GLY A 116 -0.21 2.72 19.74
CA GLY A 116 0.33 1.73 18.81
C GLY A 116 1.82 1.41 18.95
N GLU A 117 2.15 0.37 19.70
CA GLU A 117 3.36 -0.40 19.40
C GLU A 117 3.08 -1.14 18.08
N MET A 118 3.65 -0.66 16.97
CA MET A 118 3.62 -1.41 15.70
C MET A 118 4.86 -2.30 15.63
N GLU A 119 4.65 -3.55 15.23
CA GLU A 119 5.69 -4.57 15.08
C GLU A 119 6.80 -4.09 14.12
N ILE A 120 8.06 -4.30 14.54
CA ILE A 120 9.20 -4.30 13.64
C ILE A 120 8.93 -5.42 12.61
N ASP A 121 9.19 -5.16 11.32
CA ASP A 121 8.91 -6.06 10.19
C ASP A 121 7.41 -6.18 9.80
N ALA A 122 6.65 -5.10 9.96
CA ALA A 122 5.27 -5.02 9.48
C ALA A 122 5.18 -5.05 7.94
N LYS A 123 4.26 -5.89 7.44
CA LYS A 123 3.84 -5.96 6.03
C LYS A 123 2.49 -5.26 5.87
N TYR A 124 2.46 -4.24 5.04
CA TYR A 124 1.29 -3.41 4.77
C TYR A 124 0.70 -3.78 3.41
N HIS A 125 -0.58 -4.13 3.39
CA HIS A 125 -1.33 -4.34 2.15
C HIS A 125 -1.85 -2.99 1.65
N VAL A 126 -1.24 -2.50 0.58
CA VAL A 126 -1.41 -1.11 0.12
C VAL A 126 -2.86 -0.76 -0.20
N TYR A 127 -3.60 -1.67 -0.83
CA TYR A 127 -4.98 -1.42 -1.23
C TYR A 127 -5.93 -1.15 -0.06
N ASP A 128 -5.62 -1.62 1.15
CA ASP A 128 -6.44 -1.37 2.35
C ASP A 128 -6.41 0.11 2.79
N TYR A 129 -5.40 0.84 2.33
CA TYR A 129 -5.19 2.24 2.69
C TYR A 129 -5.68 3.20 1.60
N PHE A 130 -6.08 2.68 0.43
CA PHE A 130 -6.79 3.49 -0.55
C PHE A 130 -8.21 3.74 -0.03
N SER A 131 -8.63 4.99 -0.09
CA SER A 131 -9.98 5.39 0.31
C SER A 131 -10.55 6.29 -0.73
N ILE A 132 -10.91 5.67 -1.86
CA ILE A 132 -11.40 6.35 -3.05
C ILE A 132 -12.90 6.59 -2.87
N LEU A 133 -13.27 7.84 -2.59
CA LEU A 133 -14.64 8.24 -2.30
C LEU A 133 -15.19 9.15 -3.39
N TYR A 134 -16.51 9.07 -3.60
CA TYR A 134 -17.27 9.91 -4.53
C TYR A 134 -18.51 10.44 -3.82
N ASP A 135 -19.00 11.61 -4.23
CA ASP A 135 -20.23 12.17 -3.68
C ASP A 135 -21.42 11.26 -4.00
N TYR A 136 -22.34 11.08 -3.05
CA TYR A 136 -23.51 10.24 -3.28
C TYR A 136 -24.39 10.74 -4.46
N GLY A 137 -24.45 12.06 -4.65
CA GLY A 137 -25.14 12.71 -5.76
C GLY A 137 -24.57 12.37 -7.14
N ASP A 138 -23.30 11.95 -7.22
CA ASP A 138 -22.63 11.55 -8.45
C ASP A 138 -22.95 10.10 -8.89
N SER A 139 -23.99 9.48 -8.32
CA SER A 139 -24.43 8.11 -8.64
C SER A 139 -24.65 7.83 -10.14
N LEU A 140 -24.99 8.84 -10.94
CA LEU A 140 -25.12 8.70 -12.40
C LEU A 140 -23.76 8.74 -13.11
N ARG A 141 -22.79 9.48 -12.58
CA ARG A 141 -21.44 9.62 -13.16
C ARG A 141 -20.58 8.41 -12.85
N ILE A 142 -20.67 7.86 -11.62
CA ILE A 142 -19.89 6.66 -11.26
C ILE A 142 -20.25 5.44 -12.12
N LYS A 143 -21.47 5.38 -12.68
CA LYS A 143 -21.88 4.31 -13.61
C LYS A 143 -21.04 4.31 -14.89
N ASP A 144 -20.50 5.46 -15.29
CA ASP A 144 -19.58 5.55 -16.43
C ASP A 144 -18.28 4.79 -16.18
N LEU A 145 -17.98 4.41 -14.94
CA LEU A 145 -16.79 3.65 -14.59
C LEU A 145 -17.02 2.13 -14.64
N PHE A 146 -18.28 1.68 -14.76
CA PHE A 146 -18.64 0.27 -14.60
C PHE A 146 -18.19 -0.56 -15.79
N GLY A 147 -17.70 -1.78 -15.52
CA GLY A 147 -17.20 -2.71 -16.52
C GLY A 147 -15.89 -2.26 -17.19
N LYS A 148 -15.22 -1.23 -16.66
CA LYS A 148 -13.99 -0.68 -17.25
C LYS A 148 -12.76 -1.09 -16.49
N VAL A 149 -11.65 -1.19 -17.23
CA VAL A 149 -10.31 -1.23 -16.67
C VAL A 149 -9.73 0.17 -16.77
N LEU A 150 -9.35 0.75 -15.63
CA LEU A 150 -8.87 2.12 -15.52
C LEU A 150 -7.49 2.17 -14.85
N PRO A 151 -6.65 3.17 -15.17
CA PRO A 151 -5.40 3.38 -14.46
C PRO A 151 -5.68 3.88 -13.05
N LEU A 152 -5.07 3.23 -12.07
CA LEU A 152 -4.95 3.67 -10.70
C LEU A 152 -3.49 4.09 -10.47
N GLU A 153 -3.25 5.39 -10.53
CA GLU A 153 -1.97 5.96 -10.17
C GLU A 153 -1.87 6.00 -8.66
N TRP A 154 -0.70 5.69 -8.10
CA TRP A 154 -0.50 5.74 -6.67
C TRP A 154 0.90 6.24 -6.35
N ASP A 155 1.00 6.89 -5.21
CA ASP A 155 2.24 7.37 -4.64
C ASP A 155 2.28 7.06 -3.15
N LEU A 156 3.49 6.72 -2.70
CA LEU A 156 3.81 6.42 -1.33
C LEU A 156 4.96 7.28 -0.89
N SER A 157 4.64 8.17 0.04
CA SER A 157 5.61 9.03 0.68
C SER A 157 5.99 8.43 2.03
N PHE A 158 7.25 8.01 2.14
CA PHE A 158 7.82 7.50 3.39
C PHE A 158 8.91 8.43 3.88
N SER A 159 8.90 8.74 5.17
CA SER A 159 9.91 9.57 5.81
C SER A 159 10.43 8.89 7.07
N MET A 160 11.75 8.87 7.24
CA MET A 160 12.45 8.33 8.40
C MET A 160 13.62 9.25 8.78
N GLY A 161 13.46 10.01 9.87
CA GLY A 161 14.42 11.05 10.23
C GLY A 161 14.63 12.07 9.09
N ARG A 162 15.84 12.12 8.53
CA ARG A 162 16.17 12.97 7.36
C ARG A 162 15.97 12.29 6.01
N GLN A 163 15.77 10.98 5.99
CA GLN A 163 15.54 10.23 4.75
C GLN A 163 14.08 10.37 4.34
N LYS A 164 13.86 10.70 3.07
CA LYS A 164 12.55 10.70 2.43
C LYS A 164 12.62 9.80 1.21
N GLN A 165 11.65 8.91 1.07
CA GLN A 165 11.48 8.02 -0.07
C GLN A 165 10.11 8.28 -0.68
N LEU A 166 10.07 8.35 -1.99
CA LEU A 166 8.85 8.41 -2.77
C LEU A 166 8.85 7.20 -3.69
N LEU A 167 7.83 6.36 -3.58
CA LEU A 167 7.56 5.28 -4.52
C LEU A 167 6.26 5.61 -5.23
N SER A 168 6.19 5.36 -6.53
CA SER A 168 4.97 5.59 -7.30
C SER A 168 4.82 4.52 -8.37
N GLY A 169 3.58 4.30 -8.79
CA GLY A 169 3.29 3.36 -9.84
C GLY A 169 1.90 3.55 -10.41
N THR A 170 1.62 2.81 -11.47
CA THR A 170 0.30 2.76 -12.09
C THR A 170 -0.14 1.32 -12.15
N HIS A 171 -1.31 1.02 -11.58
CA HIS A 171 -1.95 -0.28 -11.67
C HIS A 171 -3.21 -0.16 -12.51
N TYR A 172 -3.45 -1.11 -13.41
CA TYR A 172 -4.73 -1.19 -14.09
C TYR A 172 -5.72 -1.96 -13.22
N VAL A 173 -6.86 -1.35 -12.93
CA VAL A 173 -7.87 -1.91 -12.02
C VAL A 173 -9.21 -2.05 -12.71
N TYR A 174 -9.90 -3.16 -12.46
CA TYR A 174 -11.23 -3.39 -13.03
C TYR A 174 -12.32 -2.95 -12.05
N ILE A 175 -13.31 -2.19 -12.53
CA ILE A 175 -14.44 -1.73 -11.72
C ILE A 175 -15.69 -2.50 -12.15
N SER A 176 -16.19 -3.39 -11.29
CA SER A 176 -17.34 -4.25 -11.64
C SER A 176 -18.68 -3.52 -11.64
N GLY A 177 -18.78 -2.40 -10.91
CA GLY A 177 -20.04 -1.71 -10.64
C GLY A 177 -20.38 -1.71 -9.16
N PHE A 178 -21.66 -1.74 -8.82
CA PHE A 178 -22.08 -1.87 -7.43
C PHE A 178 -21.73 -3.25 -6.87
N CYS A 179 -21.31 -3.29 -5.61
CA CYS A 179 -20.96 -4.52 -4.94
C CYS A 179 -22.19 -5.43 -4.78
N THR A 180 -22.04 -6.70 -5.12
CA THR A 180 -22.98 -7.76 -4.72
C THR A 180 -22.76 -8.17 -3.26
N ASP A 181 -23.68 -8.94 -2.69
CA ASP A 181 -23.54 -9.46 -1.33
C ASP A 181 -22.28 -10.34 -1.17
N GLU A 182 -21.94 -11.12 -2.19
CA GLU A 182 -20.72 -11.93 -2.22
C GLU A 182 -19.47 -11.05 -2.23
N GLN A 183 -19.47 -9.97 -3.02
CA GLN A 183 -18.34 -9.03 -3.06
C GLN A 183 -18.20 -8.28 -1.74
N MET A 184 -19.32 -7.90 -1.12
CA MET A 184 -19.32 -7.30 0.22
C MET A 184 -18.77 -8.26 1.28
N ALA A 185 -19.07 -9.55 1.18
CA ALA A 185 -18.47 -10.57 2.05
C ALA A 185 -16.96 -10.69 1.81
N GLN A 186 -16.51 -10.70 0.55
CA GLN A 186 -15.07 -10.73 0.20
C GLN A 186 -14.31 -9.52 0.75
N ILE A 187 -14.87 -8.31 0.63
CA ILE A 187 -14.28 -7.10 1.22
C ILE A 187 -14.11 -7.26 2.73
N LYS A 188 -15.12 -7.80 3.42
CA LYS A 188 -15.06 -8.03 4.88
C LYS A 188 -13.99 -9.05 5.23
N GLU A 189 -13.89 -10.15 4.49
CA GLU A 189 -12.89 -11.20 4.75
C GLU A 189 -11.46 -10.71 4.48
N LEU A 190 -11.24 -9.91 3.43
CA LEU A 190 -9.95 -9.26 3.16
C LEU A 190 -9.52 -8.38 4.34
N LYS A 191 -10.44 -7.59 4.89
CA LYS A 191 -10.16 -6.73 6.05
C LYS A 191 -9.91 -7.55 7.32
N LYS A 192 -10.75 -8.55 7.63
CA LYS A 192 -10.60 -9.40 8.83
C LYS A 192 -9.32 -10.23 8.81
N GLY A 193 -8.98 -10.86 7.69
CA GLY A 193 -7.78 -11.70 7.57
C GLY A 193 -6.47 -10.92 7.85
N ARG A 194 -6.54 -9.59 7.80
CA ARG A 194 -5.41 -8.67 7.99
C ARG A 194 -5.44 -7.97 9.35
N GLU A 195 -6.58 -7.95 10.04
CA GLU A 195 -6.71 -7.44 11.42
C GLU A 195 -6.28 -8.46 12.50
N VAL A 196 -6.10 -9.74 12.16
CA VAL A 196 -5.78 -10.84 13.11
C VAL A 196 -4.31 -10.86 13.56
N LYS A 197 -3.47 -9.91 13.14
CA LYS A 197 -2.11 -9.72 13.69
C LYS A 197 -1.99 -8.34 14.34
N LYS A 198 -2.68 -8.15 15.46
CA LYS A 198 -2.48 -7.04 16.39
C LYS A 198 -1.90 -7.57 17.69
#